data_AF-A0A5K0VJ29-F1
#
_entry.id   AF-A0A5K0VJ29-F1
#
_cell.length_a   1.000
_cell.length_b   1.000
_cell.length_c   1.000
_cell.angle_alpha   90.00
_cell.angle_beta   90.00
_cell.angle_gamma   90.00
#
_symmetry.space_group_name_H-M   'P 1'
#
loop_
_entity.id
_entity.type
_entity.pdbx_description
1 polymer ?
#
loop_
_entity_poly.entity_id
_entity_poly.type
_entity_poly.pdbx_seq_one_letter_code
_entity_poly.pdbx_strand_id
1 'polypeptide(L)' 'VLNEDLRLVEGQQERMINGANVWNWPVVYDKLGVRYRIWRDALERGNKKLPFERSTE' A
#
# COMPACT_ATOMS: atom_id res chain seq x y z
N VAL A 1 -15.67 7.70 -5.96
CA VAL A 1 -15.83 6.55 -5.07
C VAL A 1 -17.30 6.23 -5.08
N LEU A 2 -17.68 5.09 -5.65
CA LEU A 2 -19.07 4.64 -5.60
C LEU A 2 -19.37 4.07 -4.21
N ASN A 3 -20.64 3.94 -3.85
CA ASN A 3 -21.02 3.46 -2.50
C ASN A 3 -20.47 2.05 -2.21
N GLU A 4 -20.27 1.22 -3.25
CA GLU A 4 -19.70 -0.11 -3.17
C GLU A 4 -18.20 -0.08 -2.84
N ASP A 5 -17.45 0.84 -3.44
CA ASP A 5 -16.02 1.02 -3.17
C ASP A 5 -15.79 1.39 -1.71
N LEU A 6 -16.66 2.26 -1.16
CA LEU A 6 -16.59 2.69 0.23
C LEU A 6 -16.79 1.50 1.18
N ARG A 7 -17.82 0.68 0.94
CA ARG A 7 -18.10 -0.51 1.77
C ARG A 7 -16.94 -1.51 1.75
N LEU A 8 -16.28 -1.66 0.60
CA LEU A 8 -15.09 -2.51 0.48
C LEU A 8 -13.92 -1.99 1.32
N VAL A 9 -13.66 -0.67 1.26
CA VAL A 9 -12.59 -0.02 2.02
C VAL A 9 -12.87 -0.09 3.53
N GLU A 10 -14.10 0.19 3.97
CA GLU A 10 -14.50 0.10 5.37
C GLU A 10 -14.35 -1.33 5.91
N GLY A 11 -14.80 -2.34 5.17
CA GLY A 11 -14.64 -3.74 5.57
C GLY A 11 -13.17 -4.18 5.60
N GLN A 12 -12.31 -3.65 4.72
CA GLN A 12 -10.86 -3.89 4.80
C GLN A 12 -10.27 -3.25 6.05
N GLN A 13 -10.66 -2.02 6.37
CA GLN A 13 -10.20 -1.30 7.55
C GLN A 13 -10.60 -2.01 8.84
N GLU A 14 -11.85 -2.48 8.95
CA GLU A 14 -12.34 -3.24 10.09
C GLU A 14 -11.51 -4.53 10.31
N ARG A 15 -11.24 -5.27 9.23
CA ARG A 15 -10.40 -6.47 9.30
C ARG A 15 -8.97 -6.15 9.77
N MET A 16 -8.38 -5.06 9.28
CA MET A 16 -7.06 -4.62 9.72
C MET A 16 -7.03 -4.25 11.21
N ILE A 17 -8.06 -3.55 11.71
CA ILE A 17 -8.21 -3.23 13.14
C ILE A 17 -8.30 -4.53 13.98
N ASN A 18 -8.99 -5.54 13.46
CA ASN A 18 -9.10 -6.86 14.09
C ASN A 18 -7.84 -7.75 13.89
N GLY A 19 -6.73 -7.20 13.42
CA GLY A 19 -5.44 -7.89 13.30
C GLY A 19 -5.26 -8.72 12.03
N ALA A 20 -6.18 -8.65 11.06
CA ALA A 20 -6.00 -9.32 9.79
C ALA A 20 -4.89 -8.66 8.97
N ASN A 21 -3.94 -9.46 8.50
CA ASN A 21 -2.97 -9.01 7.50
C ASN A 21 -3.59 -9.08 6.10
N VAL A 22 -4.38 -8.07 5.75
CA VAL A 22 -5.08 -7.99 4.45
C VAL A 22 -4.13 -7.88 3.25
N TRP A 23 -2.84 -7.63 3.47
CA TRP A 23 -1.81 -7.49 2.45
C TRP A 23 -0.88 -8.71 2.33
N ASN A 24 -1.17 -9.80 3.05
CA ASN A 24 -0.30 -10.97 3.10
C ASN A 24 -0.16 -11.70 1.76
N TRP A 25 -1.16 -11.59 0.88
CA TRP A 25 -1.24 -12.32 -0.38
C TRP A 25 -1.55 -11.37 -1.56
N PRO A 26 -0.59 -10.54 -2.00
CA PRO A 26 -0.80 -9.65 -3.13
C PRO A 26 -0.97 -10.42 -4.44
N VAL A 27 -1.87 -9.95 -5.30
CA VAL A 27 -2.09 -10.47 -6.65
C VAL A 27 -1.39 -9.61 -7.70
N VAL A 28 -1.30 -10.10 -8.94
CA VAL A 28 -0.58 -9.43 -10.04
C VAL A 28 -1.09 -8.01 -10.32
N TYR A 29 -2.34 -7.70 -9.97
CA TYR A 29 -2.92 -6.36 -10.16
C TYR A 29 -2.51 -5.35 -9.08
N ASP A 30 -1.96 -5.80 -7.94
CA ASP A 30 -1.56 -4.93 -6.82
C ASP A 30 -0.24 -4.19 -7.05
N LYS A 31 0.36 -4.30 -8.25
CA LYS A 31 1.69 -3.73 -8.57
C LYS A 31 1.85 -2.28 -8.13
N LEU A 32 0.85 -1.44 -8.39
CA LEU A 32 0.90 -0.02 -7.99
C LEU A 32 0.79 0.15 -6.47
N GLY A 33 -0.12 -0.57 -5.83
CA GLY A 33 -0.30 -0.52 -4.37
C GLY A 33 0.92 -1.02 -3.60
N VAL A 34 1.58 -2.09 -4.09
CA VAL A 34 2.83 -2.61 -3.52
C VAL A 34 3.96 -1.60 -3.68
N ARG A 35 4.14 -1.03 -4.89
CA ARG A 35 5.17 0.01 -5.12
C ARG A 35 4.96 1.23 -4.23
N TYR A 36 3.72 1.74 -4.15
CA TYR A 36 3.38 2.87 -3.31
C TYR A 36 3.71 2.59 -1.84
N ARG A 37 3.40 1.39 -1.34
CA ARG A 37 3.65 1.03 0.06
C ARG A 37 5.14 0.95 0.39
N ILE A 38 5.94 0.36 -0.48
CA ILE A 38 7.40 0.29 -0.34
C ILE A 38 8.01 1.70 -0.32
N TRP A 39 7.56 2.55 -1.25
CA TRP A 39 8.00 3.94 -1.31
C TRP A 39 7.60 4.73 -0.05
N ARG A 40 6.34 4.57 0.40
CA ARG A 40 5.82 5.27 1.59
C ARG A 40 6.53 4.83 2.86
N ASP A 41 6.80 3.54 3.06
CA ASP A 41 7.55 3.03 4.21
C ASP A 41 8.98 3.60 4.24
N ALA A 42 9.65 3.71 3.08
CA ALA A 42 10.96 4.36 3.00
C ALA A 42 10.92 5.86 3.31
N LEU A 43 9.84 6.55 2.90
CA LEU A 43 9.60 7.96 3.22
C LEU A 43 9.37 8.16 4.72
N GLU A 44 8.51 7.35 5.34
CA GLU A 44 8.19 7.39 6.78
C GLU A 44 9.43 7.12 7.65
N ARG A 45 10.36 6.28 7.17
CA ARG A 45 11.65 6.00 7.82
C ARG A 45 12.71 7.08 7.59
N GLY A 46 12.44 8.08 6.74
CA GLY A 46 13.39 9.14 6.42
C GLY A 46 14.60 8.66 5.61
N ASN A 47 14.44 7.66 4.75
CA ASN A 47 15.53 7.15 3.93
C ASN A 47 16.09 8.24 3.01
N LYS A 48 17.42 8.37 2.95
CA LYS A 48 18.11 9.36 2.11
C LYS A 48 17.92 9.16 0.60
N LYS A 49 17.66 7.91 0.19
CA LYS A 49 17.38 7.51 -1.18
C LYS A 49 16.07 6.74 -1.19
N LEU A 50 15.10 7.20 -1.96
CA LEU A 50 13.79 6.56 -2.01
C LEU A 50 13.79 5.40 -3.02
N PRO A 51 13.03 4.34 -2.77
CA PRO A 51 12.77 3.29 -3.75
C PRO A 51 12.22 3.90 -5.04
N PHE A 52 12.65 3.36 -6.19
CA PHE A 52 12.21 3.77 -7.53
C PHE A 52 12.59 5.20 -7.94
N GLU A 53 13.45 5.90 -7.19
CA GLU A 53 14.08 7.12 -7.68
C GLU A 53 14.88 6.82 -8.94
N ARG A 54 14.70 7.66 -9.97
CA ARG A 54 15.49 7.56 -11.19
C ARG A 54 16.95 7.82 -10.85
N SER A 55 17.84 6.96 -11.33
CA SER A 55 19.26 7.30 -11.40
C SER A 55 19.42 8.46 -12.38
N THR A 56 19.93 9.59 -11.90
CA THR A 56 20.50 10.62 -12.75
C THR A 56 21.87 10.11 -13.20
N GLU A 57 21.90 9.37 -14.30
CA GLU A 57 23.09 9.23 -15.15
C GLU A 57 23.12 10.35 -16.18
#